data_AF-A0A9Q0YP58-F1
#
_entry.id   AF-A0A9Q0YP58-F1
#
_cell.length_a   1.000
_cell.length_b   1.000
_cell.length_c   1.000
_cell.angle_alpha   90.00
_cell.angle_beta   90.00
_cell.angle_gamma   90.00
#
_symmetry.space_group_name_H-M   'P 1'
#
loop_
_entity.id
_entity.type
_entity.pdbx_description
1 polymer ?
#
loop_
_entity_poly.entity_id
_entity_poly.type
_entity_poly.pdbx_seq_one_letter_code
_entity_poly.pdbx_strand_id
1 'polypeptide(L)'
;MDSLIWDPYAGPHSVLEDTWECYLSYSLLSLLIASVCLLLVGFIHGDFSDVNIIVDFQEERNECHFSGFIDFDNAMHTCTVYDIGIALMYLLQSKATSSNSSNSAAKHFLQGYSKYRKMAKLEKDCLIYCIAGRFFQSLLGGLFHYSIYKDEYCLLTQQRGWDALKEMWTREKKASFQNWNFS
;
A
#
# COMPACT_ATOMS: atom_id res chain seq x y z
N MET A 1 -19.05 -18.52 -15.16
CA MET A 1 -18.48 -17.38 -15.89
C MET A 1 -19.64 -16.43 -16.13
N ASP A 2 -19.95 -15.59 -15.16
CA ASP A 2 -20.91 -14.50 -15.30
C ASP A 2 -20.33 -13.29 -14.57
N SER A 3 -19.90 -12.35 -15.41
CA SER A 3 -19.65 -10.92 -15.21
C SER A 3 -19.84 -10.32 -13.80
N LEU A 4 -18.70 -10.06 -13.14
CA LEU A 4 -18.49 -8.84 -12.34
C LEU A 4 -18.37 -7.64 -13.31
N ILE A 5 -19.50 -7.18 -13.84
CA ILE A 5 -19.58 -5.88 -14.50
C ILE A 5 -20.29 -4.95 -13.51
N TRP A 6 -19.56 -3.95 -13.02
CA TRP A 6 -20.08 -2.87 -12.21
C TRP A 6 -21.08 -2.04 -13.04
N ASP A 7 -22.33 -1.93 -12.58
CA ASP A 7 -23.39 -1.15 -13.22
C ASP A 7 -23.50 0.25 -12.57
N PRO A 8 -23.15 1.34 -13.28
CA PRO A 8 -23.23 2.69 -12.75
C PRO A 8 -24.65 3.26 -12.57
N TYR A 9 -25.71 2.51 -12.93
CA TYR A 9 -27.10 2.99 -12.93
C TYR A 9 -28.03 2.28 -11.95
N ALA A 10 -27.50 1.44 -11.05
CA ALA A 10 -28.30 0.86 -9.97
C ALA A 10 -28.83 1.98 -9.04
N GLY A 11 -30.15 2.13 -8.98
CA GLY A 11 -30.84 3.24 -8.30
C GLY A 11 -30.62 3.31 -6.77
N PRO A 12 -31.07 4.40 -6.12
CA PRO A 12 -30.57 4.88 -4.82
C PRO A 12 -31.01 4.08 -3.58
N HIS A 13 -31.49 2.84 -3.72
CA HIS A 13 -31.96 2.03 -2.60
C HIS A 13 -30.95 0.98 -2.08
N SER A 14 -29.73 0.93 -2.60
CA SER A 14 -28.60 0.17 -2.03
C SER A 14 -27.40 1.03 -1.57
N VAL A 15 -27.49 2.36 -1.72
CA VAL A 15 -26.34 3.30 -1.60
C VAL A 15 -25.99 3.67 -0.14
N LEU A 16 -26.70 3.13 0.86
CA LEU A 16 -26.50 3.50 2.27
C LEU A 16 -25.53 2.60 3.05
N GLU A 17 -25.01 1.52 2.46
CA GLU A 17 -23.97 0.67 3.11
C GLU A 17 -22.52 1.06 2.75
N ASP A 18 -22.29 1.86 1.70
CA ASP A 18 -20.94 2.22 1.22
C ASP A 18 -20.51 3.66 1.55
N THR A 19 -20.81 4.12 2.77
CA THR A 19 -20.35 5.46 3.22
C THR A 19 -18.83 5.53 3.43
N TRP A 20 -18.15 4.39 3.58
CA TRP A 20 -16.72 4.36 3.91
C TRP A 20 -15.83 4.85 2.76
N GLU A 21 -16.23 4.70 1.49
CA GLU A 21 -15.46 5.17 0.33
C GLU A 21 -15.43 6.70 0.26
N CYS A 22 -16.57 7.34 0.51
CA CYS A 22 -16.69 8.80 0.62
C CYS A 22 -15.96 9.37 1.85
N TYR A 23 -16.04 8.69 2.99
CA TYR A 23 -15.26 9.09 4.18
C TYR A 23 -13.76 8.91 3.95
N LEU A 24 -13.34 7.80 3.35
CA LEU A 24 -11.94 7.50 3.04
C LEU A 24 -11.36 8.54 2.07
N SER A 25 -12.07 8.87 0.99
CA SER A 25 -11.64 9.90 0.04
C SER A 25 -11.57 11.31 0.66
N TYR A 26 -12.53 11.70 1.51
CA TYR A 26 -12.51 13.01 2.19
C TYR A 26 -11.44 13.11 3.30
N SER A 27 -11.25 12.03 4.08
CA SER A 27 -10.20 11.95 5.10
C SER A 27 -8.80 11.89 4.46
N LEU A 28 -8.64 11.16 3.34
CA LEU A 28 -7.40 11.14 2.56
C LEU A 28 -7.04 12.54 2.07
N LEU A 29 -7.99 13.26 1.47
CA LEU A 29 -7.75 14.56 0.88
C LEU A 29 -7.44 15.65 1.93
N SER A 30 -8.21 15.68 3.03
CA SER A 30 -8.03 16.68 4.09
C SER A 30 -6.75 16.49 4.90
N LEU A 31 -6.35 15.24 5.18
CA LEU A 31 -5.15 14.95 5.96
C LEU A 31 -3.86 15.06 5.13
N LEU A 32 -3.87 14.66 3.85
CA LEU A 32 -2.73 14.86 2.95
C LEU A 32 -2.43 16.36 2.79
N ILE A 33 -3.44 17.17 2.49
CA ILE A 33 -3.20 18.59 2.17
C ILE A 33 -2.67 19.37 3.39
N ALA A 34 -3.18 19.10 4.59
CA ALA A 34 -2.77 19.83 5.80
C ALA A 34 -1.41 19.38 6.37
N SER A 35 -0.99 18.13 6.11
CA SER A 35 0.17 17.53 6.79
C SER A 35 1.40 17.36 5.89
N VAL A 36 1.24 17.34 4.57
CA VAL A 36 2.34 17.07 3.61
C VAL A 36 3.49 18.07 3.75
N CYS A 37 3.19 19.35 4.01
CA CYS A 37 4.23 20.38 4.20
C CYS A 37 5.09 20.19 5.45
N LEU A 38 4.65 19.34 6.41
CA LEU A 38 5.36 19.06 7.66
C LEU A 38 6.07 17.69 7.65
N LEU A 39 5.89 16.90 6.58
CA LEU A 39 6.54 15.61 6.44
C LEU A 39 7.99 15.76 5.98
N LEU A 40 8.83 14.82 6.40
CA LEU A 40 10.20 14.75 5.93
C LEU A 40 10.20 14.49 4.42
N VAL A 41 10.93 15.32 3.68
CA VAL A 41 11.11 15.21 2.24
C VAL A 41 12.51 14.67 1.96
N GLY A 42 12.64 13.82 0.95
CA GLY A 42 13.89 13.29 0.47
C GLY A 42 13.72 12.55 -0.86
N PHE A 43 14.78 11.92 -1.33
CA PHE A 43 14.69 11.02 -2.47
C PHE A 43 13.95 9.74 -2.07
N ILE A 44 12.95 9.38 -2.87
CA ILE A 44 12.21 8.13 -2.77
C ILE A 44 12.40 7.35 -4.07
N HIS A 45 12.29 6.03 -3.98
CA HIS A 45 12.28 5.13 -5.12
C HIS A 45 10.98 5.28 -5.94
N GLY A 46 9.85 5.53 -5.29
CA GLY A 46 8.56 5.75 -5.95
C GLY A 46 7.87 4.50 -6.47
N ASP A 47 8.54 3.34 -6.44
CA ASP A 47 7.94 2.02 -6.70
C ASP A 47 8.62 0.92 -5.87
N PHE A 48 8.59 1.11 -4.56
CA PHE A 48 9.33 0.26 -3.63
C PHE A 48 8.59 -1.06 -3.32
N SER A 49 8.47 -1.94 -4.32
CA SER A 49 7.87 -3.27 -4.20
C SER A 49 8.90 -4.40 -4.08
N ASP A 50 8.46 -5.58 -3.65
CA ASP A 50 9.28 -6.79 -3.54
C ASP A 50 9.91 -7.23 -4.85
N VAL A 51 9.23 -7.03 -5.99
CA VAL A 51 9.79 -7.34 -7.32
C VAL A 51 10.96 -6.44 -7.73
N ASN A 52 11.15 -5.30 -7.06
CA ASN A 52 12.24 -4.35 -7.32
C ASN A 52 13.42 -4.50 -6.35
N ILE A 53 13.42 -5.57 -5.54
CA ILE A 53 14.49 -5.91 -4.60
C ILE A 53 15.24 -7.12 -5.13
N ILE A 54 16.54 -6.96 -5.40
CA ILE A 54 17.41 -8.07 -5.77
C ILE A 54 17.95 -8.71 -4.49
N VAL A 55 17.79 -10.03 -4.42
CA VAL A 55 18.34 -10.87 -3.37
C VAL A 55 19.19 -11.99 -3.98
N ASP A 56 20.28 -12.33 -3.30
CA ASP A 56 21.09 -13.51 -3.55
C ASP A 56 20.64 -14.61 -2.58
N PHE A 57 19.99 -15.65 -3.12
CA PHE A 57 19.52 -16.78 -2.33
C PHE A 57 20.50 -17.94 -2.41
N GLN A 58 21.12 -18.25 -1.27
CA GLN A 58 22.08 -19.34 -1.14
C GLN A 58 21.35 -20.59 -0.62
N GLU A 59 20.90 -21.43 -1.55
CA GLU A 59 20.06 -22.60 -1.27
C GLU A 59 20.71 -23.56 -0.26
N GLU A 60 22.03 -23.80 -0.38
CA GLU A 60 22.79 -24.69 0.51
C GLU A 60 22.78 -24.25 1.98
N ARG A 61 22.65 -22.94 2.23
CA ARG A 61 22.65 -22.35 3.59
C ARG A 61 21.25 -21.92 4.02
N ASN A 62 20.28 -21.97 3.13
CA ASN A 62 18.95 -21.37 3.31
C ASN A 62 19.04 -19.90 3.76
N GLU A 63 19.98 -19.15 3.17
CA GLU A 63 20.24 -17.75 3.48
C GLU A 63 19.85 -16.86 2.30
N CYS A 64 19.33 -15.67 2.61
CA CYS A 64 18.93 -14.67 1.62
C CYS A 64 19.67 -13.37 1.92
N HIS A 65 20.51 -12.92 0.99
CA HIS A 65 21.34 -11.72 1.12
C HIS A 65 20.83 -10.62 0.20
N PHE A 66 20.61 -9.43 0.75
CA PHE A 66 20.22 -8.27 -0.06
C PHE A 66 21.36 -7.86 -1.01
N SER A 67 21.04 -7.67 -2.29
CA SER A 67 22.02 -7.27 -3.32
C SER A 67 21.81 -5.86 -3.84
N GLY A 68 20.57 -5.36 -3.90
CA GLY A 68 20.31 -4.02 -4.41
C GLY A 68 18.83 -3.74 -4.73
N PHE A 69 18.58 -2.52 -5.15
CA PHE A 69 17.29 -2.08 -5.71
C PHE A 69 17.45 -1.78 -7.20
N ILE A 70 16.37 -1.93 -7.96
CA ILE A 70 16.28 -1.64 -9.40
C ILE A 70 15.01 -0.86 -9.72
N ASP A 71 14.86 -0.41 -10.97
CA ASP A 71 13.66 0.26 -11.45
C ASP A 71 13.37 1.63 -10.77
N PHE A 72 14.30 2.55 -10.97
CA PHE A 72 14.21 3.92 -10.43
C PHE A 72 13.42 4.88 -11.34
N ASP A 73 12.64 4.37 -12.30
CA ASP A 73 11.92 5.22 -13.27
C ASP A 73 10.85 6.09 -12.59
N ASN A 74 10.39 5.69 -11.39
CA ASN A 74 9.46 6.45 -10.56
C ASN A 74 10.16 7.25 -9.44
N ALA A 75 11.49 7.29 -9.42
CA ALA A 75 12.23 7.96 -8.36
C ALA A 75 12.02 9.47 -8.40
N MET A 76 11.79 10.06 -7.23
CA MET A 76 11.49 11.49 -7.13
C MET A 76 11.85 12.05 -5.75
N HIS A 77 11.90 13.38 -5.65
CA HIS A 77 12.16 14.07 -4.39
C HIS A 77 10.84 14.54 -3.75
N THR A 78 10.33 13.79 -2.76
CA THR A 78 9.04 14.03 -2.10
C THR A 78 9.01 13.43 -0.69
N CYS A 79 7.85 13.32 -0.05
CA CYS A 79 7.72 12.79 1.32
C CYS A 79 8.24 11.36 1.43
N THR A 80 9.21 11.12 2.32
CA THR A 80 9.88 9.81 2.47
C THR A 80 8.95 8.71 3.00
N VAL A 81 7.84 9.09 3.63
CA VAL A 81 6.82 8.15 4.11
C VAL A 81 6.11 7.44 2.95
N TYR A 82 6.15 7.97 1.72
CA TYR A 82 5.50 7.35 0.57
C TYR A 82 6.14 6.02 0.18
N ASP A 83 7.48 5.88 0.19
CA ASP A 83 8.13 4.58 -0.05
C ASP A 83 7.75 3.55 1.01
N ILE A 84 7.58 3.97 2.26
CA ILE A 84 7.11 3.10 3.34
C ILE A 84 5.68 2.64 3.05
N GLY A 85 4.80 3.56 2.64
CA GLY A 85 3.42 3.26 2.27
C GLY A 85 3.33 2.33 1.06
N ILE A 86 4.18 2.51 0.06
CA ILE A 86 4.28 1.66 -1.13
C ILE A 86 4.69 0.24 -0.75
N ALA A 87 5.80 0.08 -0.03
CA ALA A 87 6.26 -1.24 0.41
C ALA A 87 5.21 -1.98 1.23
N LEU A 88 4.56 -1.29 2.16
CA LEU A 88 3.52 -1.89 3.00
C LEU A 88 2.28 -2.30 2.18
N MET A 89 1.88 -1.52 1.18
CA MET A 89 0.80 -1.91 0.26
C MET A 89 1.11 -3.25 -0.41
N TYR A 90 2.31 -3.40 -0.98
CA TYR A 90 2.74 -4.65 -1.64
C TYR A 90 2.83 -5.83 -0.68
N LEU A 91 3.36 -5.62 0.53
CA LEU A 91 3.40 -6.67 1.57
C LEU A 91 2.00 -7.10 2.02
N LEU A 92 1.06 -6.16 2.13
CA LEU A 92 -0.31 -6.46 2.53
C LEU A 92 -1.10 -7.18 1.44
N GLN A 93 -0.87 -6.85 0.15
CA GLN A 93 -1.56 -7.48 -0.96
C GLN A 93 -0.98 -8.85 -1.37
N SER A 94 0.24 -9.17 -0.92
CA SER A 94 0.97 -10.36 -1.36
C SER A 94 0.15 -11.63 -1.18
N LYS A 95 0.00 -12.38 -2.27
CA LYS A 95 -0.77 -13.64 -2.33
C LYS A 95 -0.10 -14.79 -1.60
N ALA A 96 1.21 -14.70 -1.37
CA ALA A 96 1.99 -15.76 -0.76
C ALA A 96 1.72 -15.92 0.75
N THR A 97 0.94 -15.02 1.35
CA THR A 97 0.79 -14.92 2.79
C THR A 97 -0.67 -14.86 3.20
N SER A 98 -1.07 -15.75 4.12
CA SER A 98 -2.28 -15.57 4.92
C SER A 98 -2.33 -14.15 5.54
N SER A 99 -3.52 -13.65 5.87
CA SER A 99 -3.67 -12.34 6.54
C SER A 99 -2.80 -12.20 7.81
N ASN A 100 -2.54 -13.31 8.52
CA ASN A 100 -1.64 -13.33 9.67
C ASN A 100 -0.16 -13.15 9.28
N SER A 101 0.28 -13.73 8.17
CA SER A 101 1.66 -13.60 7.69
C SER A 101 1.95 -12.27 7.00
N SER A 102 0.98 -11.66 6.31
CA SER A 102 1.17 -10.31 5.72
C SER A 102 1.41 -9.25 6.81
N ASN A 103 0.71 -9.34 7.94
CA ASN A 103 0.95 -8.46 9.10
C ASN A 103 2.32 -8.68 9.73
N SER A 104 2.78 -9.93 9.81
CA SER A 104 4.11 -10.26 10.31
C SER A 104 5.19 -9.66 9.41
N ALA A 105 5.03 -9.75 8.09
CA ALA A 105 5.94 -9.15 7.12
C ALA A 105 5.97 -7.62 7.22
N ALA A 106 4.80 -6.96 7.29
CA ALA A 106 4.70 -5.52 7.51
C ALA A 106 5.42 -5.07 8.80
N LYS A 107 5.24 -5.83 9.89
CA LYS A 107 5.93 -5.58 11.16
C LYS A 107 7.45 -5.74 11.03
N HIS A 108 7.93 -6.81 10.42
CA HIS A 108 9.37 -7.02 10.21
C HIS A 108 9.99 -5.92 9.34
N PHE A 109 9.29 -5.50 8.28
CA PHE A 109 9.71 -4.37 7.44
C PHE A 109 9.86 -3.09 8.26
N LEU A 110 8.84 -2.71 9.03
CA LEU A 110 8.88 -1.51 9.87
C LEU A 110 9.95 -1.56 10.95
N GLN A 111 10.17 -2.74 11.56
CA GLN A 111 11.24 -2.95 12.53
C GLN A 111 12.62 -2.80 11.90
N GLY A 112 12.82 -3.38 10.70
CA GLY A 112 14.04 -3.24 9.92
C GLY A 112 14.33 -1.78 9.57
N TYR A 113 13.31 -1.07 9.07
CA TYR A 113 13.39 0.36 8.76
C TYR A 113 13.74 1.20 9.99
N SER A 114 13.08 0.93 11.12
CA SER A 114 13.24 1.68 12.36
C SER A 114 14.63 1.55 13.01
N LYS A 115 15.43 0.55 12.62
CA LYS A 115 16.84 0.44 13.04
C LYS A 115 17.70 1.58 12.51
N TYR A 116 17.38 2.11 11.34
CA TYR A 116 18.15 3.16 10.68
C TYR A 116 17.51 4.54 10.82
N ARG A 117 16.16 4.60 10.83
CA ARG A 117 15.44 5.87 10.98
C ARG A 117 14.17 5.70 11.80
N LYS A 118 14.08 6.50 12.88
CA LYS A 118 12.84 6.62 13.64
C LYS A 118 11.82 7.45 12.85
N MET A 119 10.63 6.91 12.67
CA MET A 119 9.51 7.66 12.09
C MET A 119 9.00 8.71 13.10
N ALA A 120 8.78 9.93 12.64
CA ALA A 120 8.13 10.97 13.41
C ALA A 120 6.67 10.59 13.70
N LYS A 121 6.09 11.16 14.77
CA LYS A 121 4.69 10.91 15.13
C LYS A 121 3.73 11.20 13.97
N LEU A 122 3.93 12.32 13.26
CA LEU A 122 3.13 12.69 12.10
C LEU A 122 3.24 11.66 10.96
N GLU A 123 4.44 11.14 10.67
CA GLU A 123 4.63 10.10 9.65
C GLU A 123 3.89 8.81 10.03
N LYS A 124 3.92 8.43 11.31
CA LYS A 124 3.17 7.27 11.82
C LYS A 124 1.66 7.49 11.67
N ASP A 125 1.18 8.69 12.00
CA ASP A 125 -0.24 9.04 11.96
C ASP A 125 -0.78 9.13 10.52
N CYS A 126 0.06 9.54 9.56
CA CYS A 126 -0.34 9.62 8.15
C CYS A 126 -0.10 8.32 7.35
N LEU A 127 0.62 7.35 7.90
CA LEU A 127 1.07 6.16 7.15
C LEU A 127 -0.10 5.36 6.56
N ILE A 128 -1.17 5.15 7.32
CA ILE A 128 -2.35 4.40 6.87
C ILE A 128 -3.01 5.05 5.65
N TYR A 129 -3.09 6.38 5.65
CA TYR A 129 -3.59 7.16 4.52
C TYR A 129 -2.66 7.04 3.31
N CYS A 130 -1.34 6.99 3.52
CA CYS A 130 -0.38 6.77 2.43
C CYS A 130 -0.57 5.38 1.80
N ILE A 131 -0.75 4.34 2.62
CA ILE A 131 -1.00 2.97 2.13
C ILE A 131 -2.31 2.90 1.36
N ALA A 132 -3.40 3.45 1.91
CA ALA A 132 -4.71 3.48 1.26
C ALA A 132 -4.67 4.27 -0.07
N GLY A 133 -4.04 5.44 -0.08
CA GLY A 133 -3.83 6.23 -1.29
C GLY A 133 -3.08 5.45 -2.37
N ARG A 134 -2.04 4.69 -1.98
CA ARG A 134 -1.30 3.84 -2.93
C ARG A 134 -2.14 2.67 -3.44
N PHE A 135 -2.96 2.03 -2.59
CA PHE A 135 -3.93 1.02 -3.05
C PHE A 135 -4.85 1.60 -4.14
N PHE A 136 -5.44 2.77 -3.90
CA PHE A 136 -6.29 3.42 -4.91
C PHE A 136 -5.54 3.73 -6.19
N GLN A 137 -4.33 4.28 -6.10
CA GLN A 137 -3.52 4.58 -7.28
C GLN A 137 -3.25 3.32 -8.10
N SER A 138 -2.90 2.20 -7.46
CA SER A 138 -2.62 0.93 -8.12
C SER A 138 -3.89 0.28 -8.70
N LEU A 139 -4.98 0.27 -7.93
CA LEU A 139 -6.25 -0.33 -8.35
C LEU A 139 -6.88 0.44 -9.51
N LEU A 140 -7.09 1.75 -9.33
CA LEU A 140 -7.71 2.58 -10.36
C LEU A 140 -6.79 2.75 -11.56
N GLY A 141 -5.49 2.94 -11.32
CA GLY A 141 -4.48 3.06 -12.37
C GLY A 141 -4.41 1.81 -13.24
N GLY A 142 -4.46 0.61 -12.64
CA GLY A 142 -4.51 -0.65 -13.36
C GLY A 142 -5.75 -0.79 -14.23
N LEU A 143 -6.94 -0.51 -13.70
CA LEU A 143 -8.19 -0.56 -14.48
C LEU A 143 -8.19 0.43 -15.65
N PHE A 144 -7.70 1.65 -15.41
CA PHE A 144 -7.57 2.67 -16.44
C PHE A 144 -6.58 2.25 -17.54
N HIS A 145 -5.39 1.77 -17.15
CA HIS A 145 -4.38 1.30 -18.10
C HIS A 145 -4.93 0.15 -18.97
N TYR A 146 -5.57 -0.84 -18.34
CA TYR A 146 -6.22 -1.95 -19.05
C TYR A 146 -7.32 -1.48 -19.99
N SER A 147 -8.07 -0.44 -19.62
CA SER A 147 -9.15 0.10 -20.46
C SER A 147 -8.63 0.60 -21.81
N ILE A 148 -7.39 1.13 -21.84
CA ILE A 148 -6.72 1.70 -23.02
C ILE A 148 -5.90 0.65 -23.76
N TYR A 149 -4.99 -0.03 -23.05
CA TYR A 149 -3.95 -0.85 -23.67
C TYR A 149 -4.23 -2.35 -23.65
N LYS A 150 -5.26 -2.78 -22.90
CA LYS A 150 -5.63 -4.20 -22.72
C LYS A 150 -4.51 -5.09 -22.15
N ASP A 151 -3.53 -4.48 -21.47
CA ASP A 151 -2.47 -5.21 -20.79
C ASP A 151 -2.97 -5.80 -19.47
N GLU A 152 -3.06 -7.12 -19.38
CA GLU A 152 -3.53 -7.81 -18.17
C GLU A 152 -2.55 -7.73 -16.99
N TYR A 153 -1.27 -7.43 -17.24
CA TYR A 153 -0.27 -7.32 -16.18
C TYR A 153 -0.65 -6.25 -15.16
N CYS A 154 -1.23 -5.13 -15.61
CA CYS A 154 -1.67 -4.05 -14.72
C CYS A 154 -2.88 -4.44 -13.82
N LEU A 155 -3.49 -5.61 -14.04
CA LEU A 155 -4.60 -6.13 -13.23
C LEU A 155 -4.13 -7.02 -12.07
N LEU A 156 -2.83 -7.27 -11.89
CA LEU A 156 -2.32 -8.09 -10.79
C LEU A 156 -2.82 -7.61 -9.41
N THR A 157 -2.83 -6.30 -9.18
CA THR A 157 -3.34 -5.72 -7.92
C THR A 157 -4.85 -5.95 -7.74
N GLN A 158 -5.64 -6.09 -8.82
CA GLN A 158 -7.09 -6.35 -8.71
C GLN A 158 -7.39 -7.69 -8.02
N GLN A 159 -6.45 -8.64 -8.09
CA GLN A 159 -6.67 -10.00 -7.60
C GLN A 159 -6.82 -10.08 -6.07
N ARG A 160 -6.27 -9.12 -5.32
CA ARG A 160 -6.32 -9.09 -3.84
C ARG A 160 -6.39 -7.70 -3.22
N GLY A 161 -6.10 -6.65 -3.99
CA GLY A 161 -5.91 -5.29 -3.48
C GLY A 161 -7.16 -4.70 -2.80
N TRP A 162 -8.36 -4.93 -3.35
CA TRP A 162 -9.61 -4.47 -2.72
C TRP A 162 -9.84 -5.12 -1.36
N ASP A 163 -9.68 -6.44 -1.27
CA ASP A 163 -9.80 -7.17 -0.02
C ASP A 163 -8.72 -6.73 0.98
N ALA A 164 -7.50 -6.44 0.52
CA ALA A 164 -6.37 -6.07 1.39
C ALA A 164 -6.59 -4.68 1.97
N LEU A 165 -7.04 -3.74 1.13
CA LEU A 165 -7.48 -2.43 1.54
C LEU A 165 -8.61 -2.52 2.57
N LYS A 166 -9.65 -3.32 2.31
CA LYS A 166 -10.79 -3.49 3.24
C LYS A 166 -10.36 -4.10 4.58
N GLU A 167 -9.52 -5.13 4.56
CA GLU A 167 -8.95 -5.74 5.76
C GLU A 167 -8.13 -4.73 6.58
N MET A 168 -7.29 -3.95 5.92
CA MET A 168 -6.48 -2.91 6.58
C MET A 168 -7.35 -1.79 7.16
N TRP A 169 -8.29 -1.26 6.38
CA TRP A 169 -9.12 -0.11 6.75
C TRP A 169 -10.11 -0.43 7.88
N THR A 170 -10.72 -1.61 7.86
CA THR A 170 -11.65 -2.04 8.92
C THR A 170 -10.94 -2.33 10.25
N ARG A 171 -9.67 -2.72 10.19
CA ARG A 171 -8.82 -2.93 11.36
C ARG A 171 -8.39 -1.63 12.02
N GLU A 172 -8.18 -0.55 11.25
CA GLU A 172 -7.86 0.77 11.79
C GLU A 172 -8.96 1.29 12.71
N LYS A 173 -10.23 1.20 12.27
CA LYS A 173 -11.42 1.60 13.06
C LYS A 173 -11.55 0.83 14.39
N LYS A 174 -10.87 -0.32 14.52
CA LYS A 174 -10.85 -1.17 15.72
C LYS A 174 -9.55 -1.09 16.55
N ALA A 175 -8.71 -0.06 16.34
CA ALA A 175 -7.52 0.26 17.16
C ALA A 175 -6.27 -0.64 16.96
N SER A 176 -5.87 -0.95 15.72
CA SER A 176 -4.83 -1.97 15.47
C SER A 176 -3.50 -1.52 14.86
N PHE A 177 -3.30 -0.26 14.43
CA PHE A 177 -1.94 0.21 14.11
C PHE A 177 -1.04 0.35 15.33
N GLN A 178 -1.61 0.38 16.54
CA GLN A 178 -0.85 0.23 17.78
C GLN A 178 -0.13 -1.13 17.86
N ASN A 179 -0.68 -2.18 17.24
CA ASN A 179 -0.09 -3.54 17.26
C ASN A 179 1.11 -3.69 16.31
N TRP A 180 1.33 -2.74 15.41
CA TRP A 180 2.53 -2.74 14.56
C TRP A 180 3.77 -2.26 15.33
N ASN A 181 3.63 -1.91 16.62
CA ASN A 181 4.69 -1.56 17.55
C ASN A 181 5.78 -0.75 16.86
N PHE A 182 5.43 0.48 16.47
CA PHE A 182 6.40 1.46 16.01
C PHE A 182 7.31 1.85 17.19
N SER A 183 8.30 1.03 17.52
CA SER A 183 9.33 1.30 18.54
C SER A 183 10.04 2.64 18.30
#